data_AF-R7JA24-F1
#
_entry.id   AF-R7JA24-F1
#
_cell.length_a   1.000
_cell.length_b   1.000
_cell.length_c   1.000
_cell.angle_alpha   90.00
_cell.angle_beta   90.00
_cell.angle_gamma   90.00
#
_symmetry.space_group_name_H-M   'P 1'
#
loop_
_entity.id
_entity.type
_entity.pdbx_description
1 polymer ?
#
loop_
_entity_poly.entity_id
_entity_poly.type
_entity_poly.pdbx_seq_one_letter_code
_entity_poly.pdbx_strand_id
1 'polypeptide(L)'
;MLPIISEENAAVAFSEIFKDMPSWRKKMIHYIKDENPEVNTAIIEAANKTDLDPKAVALGAYMTYVLIELAMKDNDALMNFQEG
;
A
#
# COMPACT_ATOMS: atom_id res chain seq x y z
N MET A 1 -6.92 3.99 15.77
CA MET A 1 -7.09 5.04 14.75
C MET A 1 -6.17 4.70 13.58
N LEU A 2 -6.52 5.09 12.35
CA LEU A 2 -5.58 4.98 11.22
C LEU A 2 -4.40 5.94 11.47
N PRO A 3 -3.16 5.56 11.13
CA PRO A 3 -2.00 6.43 11.31
C PRO A 3 -2.04 7.62 10.35
N ILE A 4 -1.45 8.73 10.76
CA ILE A 4 -1.26 9.90 9.88
C ILE A 4 -0.07 9.59 8.97
N ILE A 5 -0.26 9.74 7.67
CA ILE A 5 0.80 9.57 6.67
C ILE A 5 1.62 10.86 6.63
N SER A 6 2.92 10.77 6.91
CA SER A 6 3.85 11.90 6.81
C SER A 6 4.21 12.20 5.35
N GLU A 7 4.64 13.43 5.07
CA GLU A 7 5.17 13.81 3.75
C GLU A 7 6.40 12.99 3.38
N GLU A 8 7.23 12.63 4.36
CA GLU A 8 8.41 11.78 4.18
C GLU A 8 8.02 10.37 3.71
N ASN A 9 7.07 9.72 4.38
CA ASN A 9 6.59 8.39 3.98
C ASN A 9 5.95 8.41 2.59
N ALA A 10 5.22 9.48 2.26
CA ALA A 10 4.68 9.66 0.93
C ALA A 10 5.79 9.80 -0.13
N ALA A 11 6.81 10.62 0.13
CA ALA A 11 7.94 10.82 -0.77
C ALA A 11 8.72 9.52 -0.99
N VAL A 12 9.00 8.76 0.08
CA VAL A 12 9.68 7.46 0.02
C VAL A 12 8.88 6.48 -0.83
N ALA A 13 7.60 6.29 -0.51
CA ALA A 13 6.74 5.36 -1.25
C ALA A 13 6.65 5.73 -2.73
N PHE A 14 6.46 7.01 -3.06
CA PHE A 14 6.37 7.46 -4.45
C PHE A 14 7.68 7.24 -5.22
N SER A 15 8.83 7.50 -4.58
CA SER A 15 10.13 7.29 -5.21
C SER A 15 10.36 5.83 -5.61
N GLU A 16 9.88 4.88 -4.81
CA GLU A 16 9.99 3.45 -5.10
C GLU A 16 8.95 3.01 -6.14
N ILE A 17 7.69 3.39 -5.95
CA ILE A 17 6.56 3.01 -6.82
C ILE A 17 6.80 3.46 -8.25
N PHE A 18 7.20 4.72 -8.44
CA PHE A 18 7.28 5.31 -9.78
C PHE A 18 8.62 5.07 -10.47
N LYS A 19 9.60 4.46 -9.78
CA LYS A 19 10.86 4.00 -10.40
C LYS A 19 10.62 2.88 -11.43
N ASP A 20 9.79 1.90 -11.09
CA ASP A 20 9.31 0.84 -12.00
C ASP A 20 7.93 0.35 -11.55
N MET A 21 6.92 1.14 -11.87
CA MET A 21 5.53 0.91 -11.46
C MET A 21 4.97 -0.44 -11.95
N PRO A 22 5.20 -0.89 -13.21
CA PRO A 22 4.75 -2.21 -13.65
C PRO A 22 5.30 -3.36 -12.81
N SER A 23 6.60 -3.35 -12.52
CA SER A 23 7.23 -4.40 -11.70
C SER A 23 6.80 -4.31 -10.24
N TRP A 24 6.71 -3.09 -9.69
CA TRP A 24 6.25 -2.86 -8.32
C TRP A 24 4.83 -3.37 -8.10
N ARG A 25 3.88 -3.02 -8.99
CA ARG A 25 2.49 -3.50 -8.90
C ARG A 25 2.41 -5.03 -8.95
N LYS A 26 3.23 -5.69 -9.78
CA LYS A 26 3.28 -7.16 -9.83
C LYS A 26 3.74 -7.75 -8.50
N LYS A 27 4.76 -7.18 -7.86
CA LYS A 27 5.21 -7.62 -6.53
C LYS A 27 4.10 -7.46 -5.49
N MET A 28 3.41 -6.32 -5.50
CA MET A 28 2.32 -6.04 -4.56
C MET A 28 1.13 -7.00 -4.69
N ILE A 29 0.81 -7.47 -5.90
CA ILE A 29 -0.20 -8.52 -6.09
C ILE A 29 0.18 -9.79 -5.30
N HIS A 30 1.44 -10.20 -5.33
CA HIS A 30 1.88 -11.42 -4.63
C HIS A 30 1.88 -11.17 -3.13
N TYR A 31 2.50 -10.08 -2.70
CA TYR A 31 2.57 -9.71 -1.29
C TYR A 31 1.18 -9.61 -0.63
N ILE A 32 0.22 -8.89 -1.23
CA ILE A 32 -1.11 -8.74 -0.64
C ILE A 32 -1.91 -10.04 -0.74
N LYS A 33 -1.69 -10.88 -1.75
CA LYS A 33 -2.32 -12.22 -1.77
C LYS A 33 -1.86 -13.08 -0.58
N ASP A 34 -0.59 -12.95 -0.19
CA ASP A 34 -0.03 -13.71 0.93
C ASP A 34 -0.47 -13.13 2.28
N GLU A 35 -0.47 -11.80 2.43
CA GLU A 35 -0.85 -11.12 3.69
C GLU A 35 -2.37 -11.04 3.91
N ASN A 36 -3.13 -10.70 2.87
CA ASN A 36 -4.57 -10.51 2.94
C ASN A 36 -5.26 -10.75 1.58
N PRO A 37 -5.57 -12.03 1.25
CA PRO A 37 -6.15 -12.38 -0.05
C PRO A 37 -7.50 -11.72 -0.31
N GLU A 38 -8.28 -11.40 0.74
CA GLU A 38 -9.57 -10.71 0.61
C GLU A 38 -9.42 -9.28 0.09
N VAL A 39 -8.39 -8.56 0.52
CA VAL A 39 -8.09 -7.21 -0.01
C VAL A 39 -7.77 -7.30 -1.51
N ASN A 40 -6.95 -8.27 -1.92
CA ASN A 40 -6.66 -8.46 -3.33
C ASN A 40 -7.92 -8.81 -4.14
N THR A 41 -8.80 -9.65 -3.60
CA THR A 41 -10.08 -10.00 -4.24
C THR A 41 -10.98 -8.77 -4.40
N ALA A 42 -11.13 -7.96 -3.35
CA ALA A 42 -11.95 -6.74 -3.39
C ALA A 42 -11.46 -5.73 -4.45
N ILE A 43 -10.14 -5.56 -4.59
CA ILE A 43 -9.53 -4.69 -5.60
C ILE A 43 -9.87 -5.16 -7.03
N ILE A 44 -9.76 -6.47 -7.27
CA ILE A 44 -10.08 -7.08 -8.57
C ILE A 44 -11.58 -6.95 -8.86
N GLU A 45 -12.44 -7.19 -7.88
CA GLU A 45 -13.89 -7.08 -8.04
C GLU A 45 -14.32 -5.64 -8.31
N ALA A 46 -13.74 -4.66 -7.63
CA ALA A 46 -14.00 -3.25 -7.87
C ALA A 46 -13.64 -2.84 -9.31
N ALA A 47 -12.49 -3.30 -9.81
CA ALA A 47 -12.11 -3.07 -11.20
C ALA A 47 -13.07 -3.75 -12.19
N ASN A 48 -13.51 -4.98 -11.91
CA ASN A 48 -14.43 -5.72 -12.80
C ASN A 48 -15.86 -5.17 -12.81
N LYS A 49 -16.29 -4.49 -11.74
CA LYS A 49 -17.63 -3.88 -11.62
C LYS A 49 -17.69 -2.43 -12.11
N THR A 50 -16.59 -1.91 -12.65
CA THR A 50 -16.49 -0.53 -13.14
C THR A 50 -15.80 -0.51 -14.50
N ASP A 51 -15.83 0.63 -15.19
CA ASP A 51 -15.09 0.83 -16.44
C ASP A 51 -13.65 1.35 -16.19
N LEU A 52 -13.15 1.23 -14.96
CA LEU A 52 -11.81 1.71 -14.59
C LEU A 52 -10.74 0.72 -15.02
N ASP A 53 -9.56 1.22 -15.42
CA ASP A 53 -8.41 0.35 -15.70
C ASP A 53 -8.03 -0.44 -14.44
N PRO A 54 -8.09 -1.79 -14.45
CA PRO A 54 -7.73 -2.60 -13.30
C PRO A 54 -6.34 -2.34 -12.76
N LYS A 55 -5.39 -1.95 -13.63
CA LYS A 55 -4.02 -1.60 -13.21
C LYS A 55 -3.97 -0.29 -12.46
N ALA A 56 -4.83 0.67 -12.79
CA ALA A 56 -4.94 1.95 -12.10
C ALA A 56 -5.61 1.78 -10.74
N VAL A 57 -6.69 0.99 -10.66
CA VAL A 57 -7.36 0.63 -9.40
C VAL A 57 -6.38 -0.07 -8.46
N ALA A 58 -5.67 -1.08 -8.95
CA ALA A 58 -4.67 -1.80 -8.18
C ALA A 58 -3.52 -0.90 -7.71
N LEU A 59 -3.02 0.00 -8.56
CA LEU A 59 -1.95 0.93 -8.19
C LEU A 59 -2.36 1.80 -7.00
N GLY A 60 -3.53 2.45 -7.06
CA GLY A 60 -4.00 3.32 -5.98
C GLY A 60 -4.24 2.57 -4.68
N ALA A 61 -4.85 1.38 -4.76
CA ALA A 61 -5.13 0.55 -3.60
C ALA A 61 -3.85 0.04 -2.92
N TYR A 62 -2.90 -0.50 -3.70
CA TYR A 62 -1.63 -0.99 -3.17
C TYR A 62 -0.77 0.12 -2.60
N MET A 63 -0.77 1.30 -3.23
CA MET A 63 -0.07 2.47 -2.72
C MET A 63 -0.64 2.89 -1.36
N THR A 64 -1.96 2.93 -1.23
CA THR A 64 -2.63 3.25 0.04
C THR A 64 -2.25 2.24 1.14
N TYR A 65 -2.21 0.95 0.80
CA TYR A 65 -1.80 -0.10 1.71
C TYR A 65 -0.38 0.12 2.24
N VAL A 66 0.58 0.36 1.36
CA VAL A 66 1.98 0.60 1.74
C VAL A 66 2.15 1.87 2.56
N LEU A 67 1.45 2.95 2.22
CA LEU A 67 1.50 4.19 2.99
C LEU A 67 1.02 4.00 4.43
N ILE A 68 -0.08 3.25 4.61
CA ILE A 68 -0.59 2.92 5.94
C ILE A 68 0.42 2.03 6.67
N GLU A 69 0.97 1.01 6.00
CA GLU A 69 1.94 0.10 6.60
C GLU A 69 3.21 0.82 7.09
N LEU A 70 3.77 1.73 6.27
CA LEU A 70 4.93 2.55 6.66
C LEU A 70 4.59 3.42 7.88
N ALA A 71 3.43 4.08 7.86
CA ALA A 71 3.03 4.94 8.97
C ALA A 71 2.71 4.15 10.26
N MET A 72 2.25 2.89 10.15
CA MET A 72 2.11 1.99 11.31
C MET A 72 3.47 1.62 11.89
N LYS A 73 4.44 1.27 11.03
CA LYS A 73 5.81 0.91 11.46
C LYS A 73 6.50 2.05 12.20
N ASP A 74 6.36 3.28 11.73
CA ASP A 74 6.92 4.45 12.41
C ASP A 74 6.28 4.70 13.78
N ASN A 75 4.95 4.55 13.86
CA ASN A 75 4.24 4.70 15.11
C ASN A 75 4.63 3.62 16.14
N ASP A 76 4.75 2.37 15.69
CA ASP A 76 5.21 1.27 16.53
C ASP A 76 6.66 1.47 17.00
N ALA A 77 7.54 1.97 16.13
CA ALA A 77 8.93 2.29 16.48
C ALA A 77 9.01 3.41 17.55
N LEU A 78 8.17 4.44 17.42
CA LEU A 78 8.08 5.53 18.40
C LEU A 78 7.58 5.03 19.76
N MET A 79 6.55 4.19 19.78
CA MET A 79 5.99 3.62 21.02
C MET A 79 7.01 2.73 21.74
N ASN A 80 7.70 1.86 20.99
CA ASN A 80 8.75 0.99 21.55
C ASN A 80 9.95 1.77 22.10
N PHE A 81 10.26 2.96 21.57
CA PHE A 81 11.33 3.82 22.07
C PHE A 81 10.97 4.56 23.37
N GLN A 82 9.68 4.80 23.63
CA GLN A 82 9.21 5.47 24.84
C GLN A 82 9.06 4.54 26.05
N GLU A 83 9.01 3.22 25.82
CA GLU A 83 8.90 2.20 26.87
C GLU A 83 10.26 1.67 27.37
N GLY A 84 11.39 2.13 26.81
CA GLY A 84 12.76 1.76 27.21
C GLY A 84 13.45 2.85 28.03
#